data_AF-A0A2I0J5M2-F1
#
_entry.id   AF-A0A2I0J5M2-F1
#
_cell.length_a   1.000
_cell.length_b   1.000
_cell.length_c   1.000
_cell.angle_alpha   90.00
_cell.angle_beta   90.00
_cell.angle_gamma   90.00
#
_symmetry.space_group_name_H-M   'P 1'
#
loop_
_entity.id
_entity.type
_entity.pdbx_description
1 polymer ?
#
loop_
_entity_poly.entity_id
_entity_poly.type
_entity_poly.pdbx_seq_one_letter_code
_entity_poly.pdbx_strand_id
1 'polypeptide(L)'
;MDIKRLNNMMSDHGIYSRERLLIPISDPDILVNQTCYIELDQHAKREVAVLYLEGQPSIKSALVLKRTTSEQGRRRILDSLKRSMRVDDGTAQYYLSVSEGDPRAALSEFSEDLRWERQAGLV
;
A
#
# COMPACT_ATOMS: atom_id res chain seq x y z
N MET A 1 3.49 -9.55 32.57
CA MET A 1 3.80 -8.40 31.69
C MET A 1 2.59 -8.19 30.80
N ASP A 2 1.91 -7.05 30.92
CA ASP A 2 0.65 -6.79 30.23
C ASP A 2 0.85 -6.62 28.72
N ILE A 3 0.05 -7.34 27.94
CA ILE A 3 -0.07 -7.13 26.50
C ILE A 3 -0.75 -5.78 26.29
N LYS A 4 0.03 -4.72 26.08
CA LYS A 4 -0.51 -3.40 25.71
C LYS A 4 -1.12 -3.50 24.31
N ARG A 5 -2.43 -3.30 24.21
CA ARG A 5 -3.17 -3.26 22.94
C ARG A 5 -2.78 -2.01 22.17
N LEU A 6 -1.78 -2.15 21.30
CA LEU A 6 -1.23 -1.05 20.50
C LEU A 6 -2.02 -0.73 19.24
N ASN A 7 -2.87 -1.66 18.81
CA ASN A 7 -3.78 -1.43 17.69
C ASN A 7 -5.12 -0.93 18.22
N ASN A 8 -5.33 0.38 18.10
CA ASN A 8 -6.59 1.01 18.43
C ASN A 8 -7.61 0.69 17.30
N MET A 9 -8.13 -0.53 17.30
CA MET A 9 -9.10 -1.06 16.31
C MET A 9 -10.55 -0.87 16.78
N MET A 10 -10.86 0.26 17.42
CA MET A 10 -12.18 0.49 18.02
C MET A 10 -13.25 0.98 17.01
N SER A 11 -12.87 1.27 15.76
CA SER A 11 -13.81 1.67 14.73
C SER A 11 -13.46 1.04 13.38
N ASP A 12 -14.48 0.75 12.57
CA ASP A 12 -14.32 0.27 11.20
C ASP A 12 -13.43 1.20 10.39
N HIS A 13 -13.59 2.52 10.56
CA HIS A 13 -12.73 3.53 9.93
C HIS A 13 -11.25 3.36 10.31
N GLY A 14 -10.94 3.05 11.56
CA GLY A 14 -9.57 2.78 12.02
C GLY A 14 -9.00 1.43 11.60
N ILE A 15 -9.85 0.51 11.14
CA ILE A 15 -9.44 -0.76 10.52
C ILE A 15 -9.16 -0.53 9.03
N TYR A 16 -10.08 0.14 8.31
CA TYR A 16 -9.94 0.43 6.89
C TYR A 16 -8.87 1.47 6.55
N SER A 17 -8.49 2.34 7.50
CA SER A 17 -7.42 3.32 7.28
C SER A 17 -6.01 2.75 7.43
N ARG A 18 -5.86 1.50 7.86
CA ARG A 18 -4.56 0.89 8.13
C ARG A 18 -4.17 -0.06 7.01
N GLU A 19 -2.97 0.15 6.48
CA GLU A 19 -2.41 -0.72 5.44
C GLU A 19 -1.91 -2.06 6.02
N ARG A 20 -1.65 -2.14 7.33
CA ARG A 20 -1.19 -3.36 8.01
C ARG A 20 -1.60 -3.45 9.48
N LEU A 21 -1.65 -4.68 10.00
CA LEU A 21 -1.92 -4.98 11.40
C LEU A 21 -0.72 -5.66 12.05
N LEU A 22 -0.27 -5.13 13.19
CA LEU A 22 0.82 -5.72 13.98
C LEU A 22 0.23 -6.62 15.06
N ILE A 23 0.35 -7.94 14.91
CA ILE A 23 -0.15 -8.91 15.89
C ILE A 23 0.99 -9.27 16.85
N PRO A 24 0.83 -9.08 18.18
CA PRO A 24 1.84 -9.49 19.14
C PRO A 24 1.97 -11.02 19.13
N ILE A 25 3.22 -11.51 19.18
CA ILE A 25 3.50 -12.94 19.28
C ILE A 25 3.36 -13.36 20.75
N SER A 26 2.49 -14.34 20.99
CA SER A 26 2.23 -14.86 22.34
C SER A 26 3.27 -15.87 22.79
N ASP A 27 3.81 -16.65 21.85
CA ASP A 27 4.77 -17.73 22.10
C ASP A 27 6.13 -17.38 21.48
N PRO A 28 7.16 -17.11 22.31
CA PRO A 28 8.49 -16.73 21.83
C PRO A 28 9.21 -17.86 21.08
N ASP A 29 8.83 -19.13 21.28
CA ASP A 29 9.48 -20.27 20.62
C ASP A 29 9.29 -20.24 19.10
N ILE A 30 8.23 -19.57 18.63
CA ILE A 30 7.95 -19.32 17.20
C ILE A 30 9.08 -18.50 16.54
N LEU A 31 9.83 -17.71 17.30
CA LEU A 31 10.92 -16.90 16.77
C LEU A 31 12.22 -17.68 16.57
N VAL A 32 12.34 -18.89 17.11
CA VAL A 32 13.57 -19.69 17.03
C VAL A 32 13.85 -20.07 15.57
N ASN A 33 15.06 -19.77 15.11
CA ASN A 33 15.51 -19.98 13.73
C ASN A 33 14.70 -19.23 12.66
N GLN A 34 13.93 -18.21 13.04
CA GLN A 34 13.22 -17.35 12.10
C GLN A 34 13.97 -16.04 11.85
N THR A 35 13.79 -15.47 10.65
CA THR A 35 14.32 -14.15 10.30
C THR A 35 13.31 -13.07 10.68
N CYS A 36 13.68 -12.22 11.63
CA CYS A 36 12.90 -11.04 11.98
C CYS A 36 13.47 -9.78 11.31
N TYR A 37 12.60 -8.83 11.02
CA TYR A 37 12.94 -7.54 10.44
C TYR A 37 12.66 -6.42 11.44
N ILE A 38 13.48 -5.37 11.44
CA ILE A 38 13.25 -4.18 12.25
C ILE A 38 12.56 -3.13 11.38
N GLU A 39 11.41 -2.64 11.82
CA GLU A 39 10.63 -1.66 11.08
C GLU A 39 10.11 -0.54 11.97
N LEU A 40 10.04 0.67 11.42
CA LEU A 40 9.46 1.83 12.08
C LEU A 40 7.95 1.85 11.81
N ASP A 41 7.14 1.74 12.87
CA ASP A 41 5.70 1.94 12.74
C ASP A 41 5.38 3.44 12.60
N GLN A 42 4.77 3.81 11.48
CA GLN A 42 4.53 5.22 11.14
C GLN A 42 3.50 5.91 12.05
N HIS A 43 2.56 5.13 12.61
CA HIS A 43 1.48 5.64 13.45
C HIS A 43 1.90 5.74 14.91
N ALA A 44 2.61 4.74 15.42
CA ALA A 44 3.10 4.68 16.79
C ALA A 44 4.49 5.32 16.97
N LYS A 45 5.15 5.73 15.87
CA LYS A 45 6.47 6.40 15.86
C LYS A 45 7.53 5.65 16.66
N ARG A 46 7.55 4.32 16.52
CA ARG A 46 8.45 3.45 17.27
C ARG A 46 8.95 2.28 16.42
N GLU A 47 10.14 1.80 16.73
CA GLU A 47 10.72 0.62 16.11
C GLU A 47 10.09 -0.64 16.69
N VAL A 48 9.78 -1.60 15.82
CA VAL A 48 9.22 -2.90 16.16
C VAL A 48 9.96 -4.00 15.39
N ALA A 49 10.16 -5.15 16.04
CA ALA A 49 10.59 -6.36 15.35
C ALA A 49 9.34 -7.04 14.77
N VAL A 50 9.37 -7.36 13.47
CA VAL A 50 8.28 -8.01 12.75
C VAL A 50 8.76 -9.32 12.15
N LEU A 51 7.92 -10.34 12.23
CA LEU A 51 8.09 -11.62 11.57
C LEU A 51 7.09 -11.72 10.42
N TYR A 52 7.58 -12.01 9.22
CA TYR A 52 6.74 -12.31 8.07
C TYR A 52 6.62 -13.84 7.94
N LEU A 53 5.40 -14.37 8.06
CA LEU A 53 5.16 -15.81 7.98
C LEU A 53 5.56 -16.41 6.62
N GLU A 54 5.50 -15.61 5.55
CA GLU A 54 5.95 -16.01 4.21
C GLU A 54 7.46 -15.77 3.96
N GLY A 55 8.24 -15.48 5.01
CA GLY A 55 9.70 -15.43 4.97
C GLY A 55 10.31 -14.18 4.32
N GLN A 56 9.52 -13.31 3.66
CA GLN A 56 9.98 -12.01 3.20
C GLN A 56 8.93 -10.92 3.48
N PRO A 57 9.35 -9.67 3.75
CA PRO A 57 8.47 -8.54 3.60
C PRO A 57 7.96 -8.56 2.17
N SER A 58 6.65 -8.67 1.97
CA SER A 58 6.11 -8.57 0.62
C SER A 58 6.64 -7.27 0.02
N ILE A 59 7.24 -7.32 -1.17
CA ILE A 59 7.80 -6.14 -1.84
C ILE A 59 6.74 -5.03 -1.93
N LYS A 60 5.46 -5.44 -1.96
CA LYS A 60 4.26 -4.61 -1.82
C LYS A 60 4.27 -3.70 -0.56
N SER A 61 4.73 -4.18 0.59
CA SER A 61 4.87 -3.38 1.83
C SER A 61 6.12 -2.49 1.84
N ALA A 62 7.23 -2.95 1.26
CA ALA A 62 8.46 -2.17 1.15
C ALA A 62 8.34 -1.00 0.15
N LEU A 63 7.53 -1.15 -0.90
CA LEU A 63 7.21 -0.09 -1.87
C LEU A 63 6.32 1.00 -1.26
N VAL A 64 5.39 0.62 -0.37
CA VAL A 64 4.60 1.57 0.43
C VAL A 64 5.50 2.37 1.37
N LEU A 65 6.52 1.74 1.98
CA LEU A 65 7.51 2.43 2.81
C LEU A 65 8.43 3.38 2.00
N LYS A 66 8.68 3.07 0.72
CA LYS A 66 9.44 3.92 -0.22
C LYS A 66 8.66 5.12 -0.77
N ARG A 67 7.39 5.32 -0.39
CA ARG A 67 6.56 6.49 -0.77
C ARG A 67 7.00 7.80 -0.08
N THR A 68 8.30 8.01 0.10
CA THR A 68 8.90 9.34 0.29
C THR A 68 9.40 9.88 -1.05
N THR A 69 8.60 9.76 -2.12
CA THR A 69 8.68 10.78 -3.16
C THR A 69 8.01 12.01 -2.58
N SER A 70 8.69 13.17 -2.58
CA SER A 70 8.11 14.46 -2.19
C SER A 70 6.66 14.53 -2.69
N GLU A 71 5.71 14.86 -1.83
CA GLU A 71 4.28 14.99 -2.19
C GLU A 71 4.09 15.81 -3.49
N GLN A 72 5.00 16.75 -3.77
CA GLN A 72 5.03 17.49 -5.04
C GLN A 72 5.35 16.62 -6.27
N GLY A 73 6.28 15.66 -6.16
CA GLY A 73 6.57 14.70 -7.22
C GLY A 73 5.39 13.80 -7.52
N ARG A 74 4.70 13.32 -6.47
CA ARG A 74 3.48 12.52 -6.62
C ARG A 74 2.35 13.32 -7.28
N ARG A 75 2.19 14.59 -6.88
CA ARG A 75 1.23 15.52 -7.50
C ARG A 75 1.50 15.71 -8.99
N ARG A 76 2.76 15.92 -9.39
CA ARG A 76 3.16 16.09 -10.80
C ARG A 76 2.87 14.85 -11.65
N ILE A 77 3.10 13.66 -11.09
CA ILE A 77 2.81 12.39 -11.78
C ILE A 77 1.30 12.23 -11.97
N LEU A 78 0.50 12.51 -10.93
CA LEU A 78 -0.96 12.53 -10.99
C LEU A 78 -1.50 13.52 -12.02
N ASP A 79 -1.00 14.76 -12.01
CA ASP A 79 -1.40 15.81 -12.96
C ASP A 79 -1.03 15.45 -14.41
N SER A 80 0.04 14.68 -14.61
CA SER A 80 0.42 14.16 -15.92
C SER A 80 -0.52 13.05 -16.38
N LEU A 81 -0.80 12.07 -15.52
CA LEU A 81 -1.69 10.95 -15.80
C LEU A 81 -3.10 11.42 -16.13
N LYS A 82 -3.64 12.33 -15.31
CA LYS A 82 -4.93 12.97 -15.55
C LYS A 82 -5.02 13.59 -16.95
N ARG A 83 -3.98 14.33 -17.37
CA ARG A 83 -3.96 14.95 -18.71
C ARG A 83 -3.85 13.93 -19.83
N SER A 84 -3.08 12.87 -19.64
CA SER A 84 -2.90 11.81 -20.63
C SER A 84 -4.14 10.95 -20.80
N MET A 85 -4.80 10.60 -19.69
CA MET A 85 -6.01 9.76 -19.66
C MET A 85 -7.30 10.55 -19.92
N ARG A 86 -7.29 11.87 -19.70
CA ARG A 86 -8.47 12.77 -19.74
C ARG A 86 -9.57 12.37 -18.74
N VAL A 87 -9.16 11.98 -17.54
CA VAL A 87 -10.05 11.53 -16.45
C VAL A 87 -10.02 12.49 -15.26
N ASP A 88 -10.83 12.26 -14.24
CA ASP A 88 -10.79 12.99 -12.98
C ASP A 88 -9.63 12.53 -12.07
N ASP A 89 -9.42 13.25 -10.96
CA ASP A 89 -8.35 12.98 -10.00
C ASP A 89 -8.50 11.60 -9.34
N GLY A 90 -9.74 11.16 -9.07
CA GLY A 90 -10.03 9.88 -8.45
C GLY A 90 -9.66 8.71 -9.36
N THR A 91 -10.06 8.79 -10.63
CA THR A 91 -9.74 7.75 -11.63
C THR A 91 -8.23 7.69 -11.92
N ALA A 92 -7.56 8.83 -12.06
CA ALA A 92 -6.10 8.86 -12.23
C ALA A 92 -5.37 8.29 -11.01
N GLN A 93 -5.86 8.55 -9.80
CA GLN A 93 -5.32 8.01 -8.56
C GLN A 93 -5.57 6.51 -8.42
N TYR A 94 -6.71 6.02 -8.88
CA TYR A 94 -7.02 4.58 -8.92
C TYR A 94 -6.00 3.82 -9.77
N TYR A 95 -5.84 4.17 -11.05
CA TYR A 95 -4.90 3.48 -11.94
C TYR A 95 -3.45 3.61 -11.47
N LEU A 96 -3.05 4.78 -10.96
CA LEU A 96 -1.72 4.94 -10.37
C LEU A 96 -1.53 4.06 -9.12
N SER A 97 -2.57 3.81 -8.35
CA SER A 97 -2.51 2.96 -7.16
C SER A 97 -2.48 1.47 -7.52
N VAL A 98 -3.30 1.05 -8.50
CA VAL A 98 -3.32 -0.33 -9.02
C VAL A 98 -1.99 -0.68 -9.68
N SER A 99 -1.38 0.27 -10.38
CA SER A 99 -0.08 0.10 -11.05
C SER A 99 1.12 0.43 -10.16
N GLU A 100 0.96 0.36 -8.83
CA GLU A 100 2.04 0.48 -7.85
C GLU A 100 2.89 1.77 -7.96
N GLY A 101 2.31 2.85 -8.49
CA GLY A 101 3.00 4.12 -8.68
C GLY A 101 3.77 4.25 -10.00
N ASP A 102 3.74 3.24 -10.89
CA ASP A 102 4.30 3.34 -12.23
C ASP A 102 3.30 4.00 -13.19
N PRO A 103 3.57 5.23 -13.69
CA PRO A 103 2.67 5.93 -14.59
C PRO A 103 2.53 5.25 -15.97
N ARG A 104 3.53 4.50 -16.44
CA ARG A 104 3.43 3.79 -17.73
C ARG A 104 2.52 2.58 -17.63
N ALA A 105 2.67 1.81 -16.55
CA ALA A 105 1.77 0.70 -16.27
C ALA A 105 0.33 1.19 -16.06
N ALA A 106 0.13 2.31 -15.35
CA ALA A 106 -1.20 2.92 -15.17
C ALA A 106 -1.88 3.29 -16.50
N LEU A 107 -1.11 3.86 -17.45
CA LEU A 107 -1.61 4.16 -18.80
C LEU A 107 -1.95 2.91 -19.60
N SER A 108 -1.15 1.84 -19.45
CA SER A 108 -1.39 0.57 -20.12
C SER A 108 -2.71 -0.06 -19.65
N GLU A 109 -2.89 -0.21 -18.34
CA GLU A 109 -4.12 -0.76 -17.74
C GLU A 109 -5.36 0.03 -18.18
N PHE A 110 -5.31 1.36 -18.10
CA PHE A 110 -6.42 2.21 -18.56
C PHE A 110 -6.73 2.03 -20.05
N SER A 111 -5.70 1.84 -20.89
CA SER A 111 -5.92 1.62 -22.32
C SER A 111 -6.53 0.26 -22.64
N GLU A 112 -6.21 -0.77 -21.84
CA GLU A 112 -6.80 -2.10 -21.95
C GLU A 112 -8.28 -2.07 -21.55
N ASP A 113 -8.61 -1.39 -20.46
CA ASP A 113 -10.00 -1.20 -20.01
C ASP A 113 -10.83 -0.45 -21.06
N LEU A 114 -10.31 0.66 -21.60
CA LEU A 114 -10.95 1.38 -22.71
C LEU A 114 -11.17 0.51 -23.96
N ARG A 115 -10.22 -0.38 -24.27
CA ARG A 115 -10.37 -1.30 -25.40
C ARG A 115 -11.48 -2.31 -25.12
N TRP A 116 -11.53 -2.84 -23.91
CA TRP A 116 -12.57 -3.76 -23.47
C TRP A 116 -13.95 -3.10 -23.48
N GLU A 117 -14.09 -1.88 -22.97
CA GLU A 117 -15.34 -1.11 -22.95
C GLU A 117 -15.90 -0.87 -24.36
N ARG A 118 -15.04 -0.47 -25.30
CA ARG A 118 -15.41 -0.29 -26.72
C ARG A 118 -15.88 -1.59 -27.36
N GLN A 119 -15.20 -2.70 -27.05
CA GLN A 119 -15.55 -4.01 -27.58
C GLN A 119 -16.86 -4.55 -26.97
N ALA A 120 -17.14 -4.20 -25.72
CA ALA A 120 -18.38 -4.50 -25.02
C ALA A 120 -19.54 -3.56 -25.40
N GLY A 121 -19.29 -2.50 -26.18
CA GLY A 121 -20.30 -1.52 -26.59
C GLY A 121 -20.80 -0.63 -25.45
N LEU A 122 -19.99 -0.46 -24.41
CA LEU A 122 -20.34 0.31 -23.21
C LEU A 122 -19.96 1.80 -23.35
N VAL A 123 -19.07 2.13 -24.29
CA VAL A 123 -18.61 3.50 -24.61
C VAL A 123 -18.30 3.63 -26.10
#